data_AF-A0A2A3L8Y7-F1
#
_entry.id   AF-A0A2A3L8Y7-F1
#
_cell.length_a   1.000
_cell.length_b   1.000
_cell.length_c   1.000
_cell.angle_alpha   90.00
_cell.angle_beta   90.00
_cell.angle_gamma   90.00
#
_symmetry.space_group_name_H-M   'P 1'
#
loop_
_entity.id
_entity.type
_entity.pdbx_description
1 polymer ?
#
loop_
_entity_poly.entity_id
_entity_poly.type
_entity_poly.pdbx_seq_one_letter_code
_entity_poly.pdbx_strand_id
1 'polypeptide(L)'
;MDRTNLDRMPKADRTIIHRLWKAVLVGIALSLAAACCFWPAVLIALGVLLLLLICARISNRDRDRYIPNLYARDITTYDAEYCEFIRRTLVDLRRHRIGGHPLLWEASQLEPPCAENSDELLLDLGVWIGWSTRLIFDACQRTVYGFDTFCGLVEDWRLEDQIVKRGTFSLSEPIAQRFIRDTGVSIDDGVPAALGRDVRFIKGSTYDTLAPFLADRPAAPIRLFHMDLDTYESCLHALETCKDHFITGSVLVFDEYLVTNGELRAFYDFQKRYQLEWEYRAWGLEMIEMNVEMVSSRWKRLAYSVAAILIYLLFGDGRCAWAFFRAPFWRFWLAAPREDIFFMLGAAGSRKSVSIEITGLGKLAVPR
;
A
#
# COMPACT_ATOMS: atom_id res chain seq x y z
N MET A 1 58.65 -1.70 30.43
CA MET A 1 58.68 -2.92 29.59
C MET A 1 60.11 -3.08 29.12
N ASP A 2 60.83 -4.01 29.73
CA ASP A 2 62.29 -4.08 29.77
C ASP A 2 62.88 -4.66 28.46
N ARG A 3 64.00 -4.10 27.99
CA ARG A 3 64.66 -4.47 26.71
C ARG A 3 65.22 -5.90 26.70
N THR A 4 65.21 -6.56 27.85
CA THR A 4 65.84 -7.85 28.14
C THR A 4 65.00 -9.08 27.78
N ASN A 5 63.69 -8.93 27.53
CA ASN A 5 62.82 -10.07 27.17
C ASN A 5 62.70 -10.33 25.67
N LEU A 6 63.11 -9.41 24.79
CA LEU A 6 63.10 -9.68 23.36
C LEU A 6 64.23 -10.66 22.96
N ASP A 7 65.41 -10.60 23.58
CA ASP A 7 66.63 -11.31 23.15
C ASP A 7 66.72 -12.80 23.52
N ARG A 8 65.66 -13.38 24.12
CA ARG A 8 65.59 -14.82 24.41
C ARG A 8 64.77 -15.65 23.41
N MET A 9 64.15 -15.03 22.41
CA MET A 9 63.50 -15.77 21.34
C MET A 9 64.52 -16.16 20.25
N PRO A 10 64.56 -17.42 19.78
CA PRO A 10 65.44 -17.83 18.69
C PRO A 10 65.27 -16.88 17.49
N LYS A 11 66.37 -16.43 16.85
CA LYS A 11 66.29 -15.54 15.66
C LYS A 11 65.33 -16.06 14.57
N ALA A 12 65.12 -17.38 14.52
CA ALA A 12 64.13 -18.03 13.66
C ALA A 12 62.69 -17.55 13.91
N ASP A 13 62.27 -17.41 15.17
CA ASP A 13 60.89 -17.12 15.58
C ASP A 13 60.45 -15.69 15.22
N ARG A 14 61.37 -14.71 15.31
CA ARG A 14 61.10 -13.31 14.91
C ARG A 14 60.78 -13.16 13.42
N THR A 15 61.25 -14.09 12.59
CA THR A 15 61.02 -14.07 11.13
C THR A 15 59.76 -14.83 10.71
N ILE A 16 59.20 -15.69 11.56
CA ILE A 16 58.01 -16.49 11.26
C ILE A 16 56.77 -15.61 11.15
N ILE A 17 56.56 -14.70 12.11
CA ILE A 17 55.43 -13.75 12.07
C ILE A 17 55.52 -12.86 10.82
N HIS A 18 56.73 -12.38 10.48
CA HIS A 18 56.92 -11.57 9.28
C HIS A 18 56.71 -12.36 7.97
N ARG A 19 57.08 -13.65 7.93
CA ARG A 19 56.79 -14.54 6.79
C ARG A 19 55.31 -14.85 6.67
N LEU A 20 54.60 -15.05 7.78
CA LEU A 20 53.14 -15.23 7.82
C LEU A 20 52.42 -13.97 7.32
N TRP A 21 52.82 -12.78 7.77
CA TRP A 21 52.30 -11.51 7.26
C TRP A 21 52.54 -11.34 5.76
N LYS A 22 53.73 -11.67 5.26
CA LYS A 22 54.01 -11.68 3.81
C LYS A 22 53.14 -12.67 3.05
N ALA A 23 52.92 -13.88 3.59
CA ALA A 23 52.05 -14.88 2.97
C ALA A 23 50.59 -14.41 2.91
N VAL A 24 50.09 -13.77 3.97
CA VAL A 24 48.75 -13.16 3.99
C VAL A 24 48.64 -12.03 2.96
N LEU A 25 49.61 -11.12 2.89
CA LEU A 25 49.63 -10.04 1.90
C LEU A 25 49.68 -10.56 0.46
N VAL A 26 50.48 -11.61 0.20
CA VAL A 26 50.52 -12.28 -1.11
C VAL A 26 49.18 -12.95 -1.42
N GLY A 27 48.55 -13.61 -0.44
CA GLY A 27 47.22 -14.20 -0.59
C GLY A 27 46.13 -13.16 -0.91
N ILE A 28 46.15 -12.02 -0.23
CA ILE A 28 45.26 -10.88 -0.52
C ILE A 28 45.52 -10.33 -1.92
N ALA A 29 46.79 -10.13 -2.30
CA ALA A 29 47.17 -9.63 -3.63
C ALA A 29 46.74 -10.59 -4.75
N LEU A 30 46.91 -11.91 -4.56
CA LEU A 30 46.45 -12.93 -5.52
C LEU A 30 44.92 -12.97 -5.61
N SER A 31 44.22 -12.80 -4.49
CA SER A 31 42.74 -12.77 -4.45
C SER A 31 42.19 -11.53 -5.15
N LEU A 32 42.82 -10.36 -4.93
CA LEU A 32 42.51 -9.11 -5.63
C LEU A 32 42.82 -9.21 -7.12
N ALA A 33 43.96 -9.80 -7.49
CA ALA A 33 44.33 -10.01 -8.89
C ALA A 33 43.35 -10.97 -9.59
N ALA A 34 42.95 -12.06 -8.93
CA ALA A 34 41.93 -12.96 -9.44
C ALA A 34 40.58 -12.23 -9.62
N ALA A 35 40.12 -11.49 -8.60
CA ALA A 35 38.91 -10.67 -8.71
C ALA A 35 38.98 -9.68 -9.88
N CYS A 36 40.13 -9.01 -10.08
CA CYS A 36 40.36 -8.10 -11.20
C CYS A 36 40.41 -8.81 -12.56
N CYS A 37 40.89 -10.05 -12.64
CA CYS A 37 40.90 -10.83 -13.88
C CYS A 37 39.50 -11.33 -14.26
N PHE A 38 38.67 -11.69 -13.27
CA PHE A 38 37.29 -12.13 -13.52
C PHE A 38 36.32 -10.95 -13.71
N TRP A 39 36.64 -9.76 -13.19
CA TRP A 39 35.80 -8.58 -13.30
C TRP A 39 35.46 -8.18 -14.76
N PRO A 40 36.41 -8.14 -15.72
CA PRO A 40 36.11 -7.92 -17.13
C PRO A 40 35.15 -8.97 -17.70
N ALA A 41 35.32 -10.25 -17.35
CA ALA A 41 34.43 -11.31 -17.83
C ALA A 41 33.01 -11.14 -17.26
N VAL A 42 32.88 -10.76 -15.98
CA VAL A 42 31.60 -10.42 -15.35
C VAL A 42 30.96 -9.21 -16.04
N LEU A 43 31.72 -8.15 -16.32
CA LEU A 43 31.23 -6.97 -17.04
C LEU A 43 30.76 -7.31 -18.46
N ILE A 44 31.49 -8.16 -19.18
CA ILE A 44 31.08 -8.62 -20.51
C ILE A 44 29.79 -9.43 -20.41
N ALA A 45 29.69 -10.35 -19.44
CA ALA A 45 28.47 -11.14 -19.23
C ALA A 45 27.26 -10.25 -18.89
N LEU A 46 27.44 -9.25 -18.02
CA LEU A 46 26.42 -8.25 -17.71
C LEU A 46 26.05 -7.40 -18.92
N GLY A 47 27.02 -7.01 -19.76
CA GLY A 47 26.80 -6.26 -20.99
C GLY A 47 26.02 -7.06 -22.02
N VAL A 48 26.36 -8.34 -22.21
CA VAL A 48 25.60 -9.26 -23.08
C VAL A 48 24.18 -9.45 -22.56
N LEU A 49 24.01 -9.65 -21.24
CA LEU A 49 22.70 -9.76 -20.62
C LEU A 49 21.86 -8.49 -20.84
N LEU A 50 22.44 -7.31 -20.64
CA LEU A 50 21.77 -6.03 -20.88
C LEU A 50 21.36 -5.89 -22.35
N LEU A 51 22.24 -6.25 -23.29
CA LEU A 51 21.96 -6.20 -24.72
C LEU A 51 20.82 -7.16 -25.10
N LEU A 52 20.81 -8.37 -24.55
CA LEU A 52 19.72 -9.33 -24.74
C LEU A 52 18.38 -8.78 -24.20
N LEU A 53 18.38 -8.14 -23.03
CA LEU A 53 17.19 -7.51 -22.47
C LEU A 53 16.69 -6.35 -23.33
N ILE A 54 17.58 -5.53 -23.87
CA ILE A 54 17.23 -4.45 -24.82
C ILE A 54 16.65 -5.03 -26.10
N CYS A 55 17.27 -6.05 -26.70
CA CYS A 55 16.76 -6.71 -27.90
C CYS A 55 15.38 -7.34 -27.67
N ALA A 56 15.20 -8.06 -26.56
CA ALA A 56 13.92 -8.64 -26.17
C ALA A 56 12.83 -7.56 -26.04
N ARG A 57 13.17 -6.40 -25.47
CA ARG A 57 12.25 -5.26 -25.33
C ARG A 57 11.90 -4.60 -26.66
N ILE A 58 12.82 -4.52 -27.62
CA ILE A 58 12.53 -4.00 -28.96
C ILE A 58 11.61 -4.96 -29.73
N SER A 59 11.84 -6.27 -29.59
CA SER A 59 11.03 -7.30 -30.25
C SER A 59 9.61 -7.40 -29.67
N ASN A 60 9.40 -7.00 -28.42
CA ASN A 60 8.10 -7.05 -27.78
C ASN A 60 7.20 -5.91 -28.30
N ARG A 61 6.18 -6.28 -29.09
CA ARG A 61 5.22 -5.34 -29.68
C ARG A 61 4.04 -5.01 -28.75
N ASP A 62 3.75 -5.88 -27.79
CA ASP A 62 2.61 -5.77 -26.90
C ASP A 62 2.89 -4.88 -25.70
N ARG A 63 3.04 -3.59 -25.95
CA ARG A 63 3.18 -2.57 -24.90
C ARG A 63 1.83 -2.41 -24.19
N ASP A 64 1.87 -2.24 -22.88
CA ASP A 64 0.72 -1.79 -22.06
C ASP A 64 -0.30 -2.86 -21.63
N ARG A 65 0.09 -4.13 -21.51
CA ARG A 65 -0.81 -5.20 -21.00
C ARG A 65 -0.82 -5.37 -19.47
N TYR A 66 0.16 -4.80 -18.79
CA TYR A 66 0.43 -5.08 -17.38
C TYR A 66 0.53 -3.80 -16.58
N ILE A 67 0.01 -3.83 -15.35
CA ILE A 67 0.00 -2.70 -14.44
C ILE A 67 1.23 -2.74 -13.54
N PRO A 68 1.87 -1.59 -13.29
CA PRO A 68 3.02 -1.46 -12.40
C PRO A 68 2.84 -2.11 -11.02
N ASN A 69 1.82 -1.71 -10.27
CA ASN A 69 1.84 -1.85 -8.81
C ASN A 69 1.38 -3.19 -8.25
N LEU A 70 0.92 -4.10 -9.12
CA LEU A 70 0.56 -5.49 -8.81
C LEU A 70 0.96 -6.32 -10.03
N TYR A 71 2.17 -6.86 -9.98
CA TYR A 71 2.79 -7.59 -11.08
C TYR A 71 2.09 -8.92 -11.36
N ALA A 72 0.99 -8.94 -12.11
CA ALA A 72 0.72 -10.04 -13.04
C ALA A 72 -0.54 -9.93 -13.88
N ARG A 73 -1.51 -9.08 -13.56
CA ARG A 73 -2.78 -9.20 -14.28
C ARG A 73 -2.68 -8.66 -15.70
N ASP A 74 -2.89 -9.55 -16.67
CA ASP A 74 -3.13 -9.16 -18.05
C ASP A 74 -4.48 -8.45 -18.10
N ILE A 75 -4.44 -7.13 -18.28
CA ILE A 75 -5.66 -6.31 -18.29
C ILE A 75 -6.54 -6.62 -19.49
N THR A 76 -6.02 -7.27 -20.54
CA THR A 76 -6.81 -7.68 -21.71
C THR A 76 -7.88 -8.73 -21.38
N THR A 77 -7.86 -9.27 -20.15
CA THR A 77 -8.96 -10.07 -19.61
C THR A 77 -10.24 -9.27 -19.36
N TYR A 78 -10.14 -7.94 -19.29
CA TYR A 78 -11.25 -7.02 -19.13
C TYR A 78 -11.75 -6.45 -20.46
N ASP A 79 -12.91 -5.78 -20.42
CA ASP A 79 -13.43 -5.03 -21.56
C ASP A 79 -12.53 -3.85 -21.93
N ALA A 80 -12.60 -3.44 -23.20
CA ALA A 80 -11.72 -2.41 -23.76
C ALA A 80 -11.86 -1.04 -23.07
N GLU A 81 -13.07 -0.70 -22.63
CA GLU A 81 -13.34 0.56 -21.94
C GLU A 81 -12.68 0.59 -20.56
N TYR A 82 -12.78 -0.50 -19.79
CA TYR A 82 -12.10 -0.60 -18.49
C TYR A 82 -10.58 -0.65 -18.63
N CYS A 83 -10.05 -1.32 -19.66
CA CYS A 83 -8.63 -1.29 -19.97
C CYS A 83 -8.11 0.14 -20.21
N GLU A 84 -8.87 0.94 -20.96
CA GLU A 84 -8.54 2.34 -21.21
C GLU A 84 -8.62 3.18 -19.93
N PHE A 85 -9.63 2.93 -19.10
CA PHE A 85 -9.75 3.58 -17.79
C PHE A 85 -8.51 3.34 -16.92
N ILE A 86 -8.09 2.09 -16.76
CA ILE A 86 -6.87 1.70 -16.03
C ILE A 86 -5.64 2.45 -16.56
N ARG A 87 -5.47 2.53 -17.89
CA ARG A 87 -4.31 3.20 -18.48
C ARG A 87 -4.30 4.69 -18.14
N ARG A 88 -5.45 5.36 -18.23
CA ARG A 88 -5.58 6.78 -17.84
C ARG A 88 -5.29 6.99 -16.36
N THR A 89 -5.86 6.15 -15.49
CA THR A 89 -5.57 6.13 -14.06
C THR A 89 -4.07 6.16 -13.79
N LEU A 90 -3.29 5.26 -14.40
CA LEU A 90 -1.84 5.20 -14.17
C LEU A 90 -1.10 6.47 -14.63
N VAL A 91 -1.55 7.11 -15.71
CA VAL A 91 -0.98 8.37 -16.20
C VAL A 91 -1.30 9.52 -15.23
N ASP A 92 -2.53 9.58 -14.73
CA ASP A 92 -2.99 10.67 -13.88
C ASP A 92 -2.45 10.58 -12.46
N LEU A 93 -2.40 9.39 -11.87
CA LEU A 93 -1.88 9.18 -10.50
C LEU A 93 -0.42 9.64 -10.35
N ARG A 94 0.38 9.53 -11.41
CA ARG A 94 1.78 10.01 -11.43
C ARG A 94 1.91 11.49 -11.10
N ARG A 95 0.90 12.29 -11.44
CA ARG A 95 0.90 13.74 -11.24
C ARG A 95 0.44 14.12 -9.82
N HIS A 96 -0.19 13.20 -9.11
CA HIS A 96 -0.83 13.42 -7.81
C HIS A 96 -0.08 12.73 -6.66
N ARG A 97 1.18 12.34 -6.89
CA ARG A 97 1.97 11.64 -5.88
C ARG A 97 2.25 12.54 -4.67
N ILE A 98 1.93 12.05 -3.48
CA ILE A 98 2.30 12.66 -2.20
C ILE A 98 3.32 11.81 -1.43
N GLY A 99 3.95 12.41 -0.42
CA GLY A 99 4.92 11.74 0.44
C GLY A 99 4.29 10.86 1.54
N GLY A 100 3.06 11.17 1.96
CA GLY A 100 2.37 10.52 3.08
C GLY A 100 1.15 9.71 2.65
N HIS A 101 0.18 9.62 3.57
CA HIS A 101 -1.06 8.87 3.38
C HIS A 101 -2.19 9.76 2.85
N PRO A 102 -2.84 9.40 1.73
CA PRO A 102 -3.94 10.18 1.16
C PRO A 102 -5.07 10.44 2.15
N LEU A 103 -5.44 9.44 2.96
CA LEU A 103 -6.53 9.61 3.93
C LEU A 103 -6.26 10.74 4.94
N LEU A 104 -5.08 10.75 5.56
CA LEU A 104 -4.74 11.80 6.53
C LEU A 104 -4.50 13.14 5.85
N TRP A 105 -3.95 13.11 4.63
CA TRP A 105 -3.80 14.32 3.84
C TRP A 105 -5.17 14.96 3.58
N GLU A 106 -6.15 14.23 3.07
CA GLU A 106 -7.50 14.75 2.82
C GLU A 106 -8.22 15.15 4.11
N ALA A 107 -8.14 14.33 5.16
CA ALA A 107 -8.73 14.66 6.46
C ALA A 107 -8.17 15.98 7.01
N SER A 108 -6.86 16.22 6.87
CA SER A 108 -6.22 17.47 7.34
C SER A 108 -6.62 18.72 6.55
N GLN A 109 -7.18 18.56 5.35
CA GLN A 109 -7.62 19.67 4.49
C GLN A 109 -9.09 20.03 4.73
N LEU A 110 -9.83 19.24 5.51
CA LEU A 110 -11.22 19.53 5.84
C LEU A 110 -11.30 20.79 6.71
N GLU A 111 -12.35 21.58 6.47
CA GLU A 111 -12.61 22.75 7.29
C GLU A 111 -12.84 22.36 8.76
N PRO A 112 -12.39 23.19 9.72
CA PRO A 112 -12.66 22.96 11.13
C PRO A 112 -14.16 22.82 11.43
N PRO A 113 -14.53 22.13 12.52
CA PRO A 113 -15.93 21.99 12.91
C PRO A 113 -16.63 23.35 13.08
N CYS A 114 -17.76 23.53 12.40
CA CYS A 114 -18.62 24.70 12.52
C CYS A 114 -20.10 24.28 12.40
N ALA A 115 -21.03 25.21 12.67
CA ALA A 115 -22.45 24.91 12.60
C ALA A 115 -22.94 24.51 11.20
N GLU A 116 -22.25 24.95 10.14
CA GLU A 116 -22.63 24.66 8.75
C GLU A 116 -22.20 23.26 8.31
N ASN A 117 -21.17 22.69 8.94
CA ASN A 117 -20.63 21.38 8.61
C ASN A 117 -20.84 20.32 9.71
N SER A 118 -21.68 20.62 10.71
CA SER A 118 -21.95 19.72 11.85
C SER A 118 -22.62 18.43 11.44
N ASP A 119 -23.37 18.46 10.34
CA ASP A 119 -24.20 17.35 9.88
C ASP A 119 -23.50 16.54 8.79
N GLU A 120 -22.33 16.96 8.30
CA GLU A 120 -21.62 16.15 7.28
C GLU A 120 -20.96 14.93 7.92
N LEU A 121 -20.95 13.85 7.16
CA LEU A 121 -20.47 12.54 7.58
C LEU A 121 -19.03 12.31 7.09
N LEU A 122 -18.19 11.84 8.01
CA LEU A 122 -16.90 11.25 7.72
C LEU A 122 -17.02 9.74 8.00
N LEU A 123 -17.01 8.95 6.93
CA LEU A 123 -17.18 7.50 6.99
C LEU A 123 -15.85 6.80 6.76
N ASP A 124 -15.54 5.81 7.59
CA ASP A 124 -14.37 4.95 7.49
C ASP A 124 -14.82 3.49 7.42
N LEU A 125 -14.68 2.85 6.26
CA LEU A 125 -15.25 1.53 5.99
C LEU A 125 -14.14 0.48 5.91
N GLY A 126 -14.13 -0.46 6.84
CA GLY A 126 -13.01 -1.37 7.08
C GLY A 126 -11.96 -0.67 7.94
N VAL A 127 -11.98 -0.93 9.25
CA VAL A 127 -11.20 -0.15 10.23
C VAL A 127 -10.24 -1.01 11.04
N TRP A 128 -10.44 -2.33 11.04
CA TRP A 128 -9.67 -3.29 11.82
C TRP A 128 -9.59 -2.90 13.31
N ILE A 129 -8.41 -2.53 13.81
CA ILE A 129 -8.22 -2.08 15.21
C ILE A 129 -8.60 -0.60 15.44
N GLY A 130 -9.08 0.09 14.40
CA GLY A 130 -9.70 1.42 14.44
C GLY A 130 -8.73 2.60 14.40
N TRP A 131 -7.45 2.39 14.06
CA TRP A 131 -6.48 3.50 14.04
C TRP A 131 -6.72 4.48 12.90
N SER A 132 -7.15 4.02 11.72
CA SER A 132 -7.61 4.88 10.63
C SER A 132 -8.63 5.90 11.13
N THR A 133 -9.71 5.42 11.76
CA THR A 133 -10.82 6.24 12.26
C THR A 133 -10.35 7.27 13.27
N ARG A 134 -9.48 6.86 14.20
CA ARG A 134 -8.92 7.74 15.23
C ARG A 134 -7.98 8.79 14.64
N LEU A 135 -7.19 8.43 13.64
CA LEU A 135 -6.24 9.34 12.99
C LEU A 135 -6.95 10.34 12.07
N ILE A 136 -8.06 9.95 11.43
CA ILE A 136 -8.95 10.90 10.73
C ILE A 136 -9.45 11.95 11.72
N PHE A 137 -9.97 11.52 12.89
CA PHE A 137 -10.40 12.45 13.94
C PHE A 137 -9.24 13.35 14.39
N ASP A 138 -8.06 12.81 14.65
CA ASP A 138 -6.92 13.61 15.08
C ASP A 138 -6.53 14.68 14.04
N ALA A 139 -6.70 14.39 12.75
CA ALA A 139 -6.39 15.30 11.66
C ALA A 139 -7.41 16.44 11.46
N CYS A 140 -8.71 16.19 11.69
CA CYS A 140 -9.78 17.15 11.37
C CYS A 140 -10.62 17.63 12.56
N GLN A 141 -10.56 16.94 13.70
CA GLN A 141 -11.37 17.17 14.91
C GLN A 141 -12.89 17.09 14.68
N ARG A 142 -13.34 16.39 13.63
CA ARG A 142 -14.75 16.14 13.32
C ARG A 142 -15.13 14.71 13.67
N THR A 143 -16.40 14.46 14.02
CA THR A 143 -16.89 13.12 14.36
C THR A 143 -16.67 12.15 13.20
N VAL A 144 -16.08 10.99 13.47
CA VAL A 144 -15.81 9.95 12.46
C VAL A 144 -16.56 8.67 12.79
N TYR A 145 -17.16 8.05 11.78
CA TYR A 145 -17.93 6.82 11.91
C TYR A 145 -17.19 5.66 11.24
N GLY A 146 -16.66 4.74 12.03
CA GLY A 146 -15.93 3.57 11.57
C GLY A 146 -16.82 2.33 11.50
N PHE A 147 -16.89 1.66 10.34
CA PHE A 147 -17.72 0.48 10.11
C PHE A 147 -16.84 -0.75 9.91
N ASP A 148 -17.09 -1.80 10.68
CA ASP A 148 -16.35 -3.05 10.54
C ASP A 148 -17.12 -4.21 11.17
N THR A 149 -16.90 -5.43 10.68
CA THR A 149 -17.43 -6.63 11.33
C THR A 149 -16.72 -6.93 12.64
N PHE A 150 -15.45 -6.50 12.77
CA PHE A 150 -14.47 -6.89 13.78
C PHE A 150 -14.19 -8.40 13.84
N CYS A 151 -14.77 -9.15 12.90
CA CYS A 151 -14.63 -10.59 12.71
C CYS A 151 -13.90 -10.93 11.40
N GLY A 152 -13.31 -9.92 10.74
CA GLY A 152 -12.55 -10.06 9.51
C GLY A 152 -13.41 -9.98 8.26
N LEU A 153 -12.80 -10.35 7.13
CA LEU A 153 -13.43 -10.27 5.81
C LEU A 153 -14.78 -11.01 5.76
N VAL A 154 -15.76 -10.41 5.11
CA VAL A 154 -17.09 -11.00 4.85
C VAL A 154 -17.06 -12.05 3.74
N GLU A 155 -16.12 -11.93 2.81
CA GLU A 155 -15.96 -12.79 1.64
C GLU A 155 -14.48 -13.06 1.33
N ASP A 156 -14.21 -14.02 0.44
CA ASP A 156 -12.84 -14.37 0.03
C ASP A 156 -12.27 -13.26 -0.87
N TRP A 157 -11.21 -12.60 -0.42
CA TRP A 157 -10.53 -11.58 -1.21
C TRP A 157 -9.54 -12.21 -2.19
N ARG A 158 -9.82 -12.05 -3.49
CA ARG A 158 -9.04 -12.62 -4.59
C ARG A 158 -7.98 -11.64 -5.08
N LEU A 159 -6.76 -11.82 -4.57
CA LEU A 159 -5.57 -11.09 -4.95
C LEU A 159 -4.76 -11.89 -5.99
N GLU A 160 -5.05 -11.68 -7.27
CA GLU A 160 -4.35 -12.36 -8.38
C GLU A 160 -4.26 -13.89 -8.21
N ASP A 161 -3.10 -14.40 -7.77
CA ASP A 161 -2.80 -15.82 -7.54
C ASP A 161 -3.03 -16.27 -6.08
N GLN A 162 -3.47 -15.37 -5.22
CA GLN A 162 -3.71 -15.60 -3.80
C GLN A 162 -5.18 -15.36 -3.46
N ILE A 163 -5.66 -16.12 -2.49
CA ILE A 163 -6.98 -15.92 -1.92
C ILE A 163 -6.78 -15.71 -0.42
N VAL A 164 -7.05 -14.48 0.03
CA VAL A 164 -7.18 -14.17 1.44
C VAL A 164 -8.57 -14.62 1.86
N LYS A 165 -8.63 -15.46 2.88
CA LYS A 165 -9.87 -16.16 3.22
C LYS A 165 -10.80 -15.27 4.02
N ARG A 166 -12.11 -15.51 3.85
CA ARG A 166 -13.14 -14.98 4.73
C ARG A 166 -12.73 -15.16 6.20
N GLY A 167 -12.94 -14.12 7.01
CA GLY A 167 -12.59 -14.09 8.43
C GLY A 167 -11.13 -13.71 8.73
N THR A 168 -10.25 -13.63 7.73
CA THR A 168 -8.93 -13.02 7.90
C THR A 168 -9.08 -11.57 8.34
N PHE A 169 -8.13 -11.07 9.14
CA PHE A 169 -8.17 -9.76 9.80
C PHE A 169 -9.18 -9.65 10.95
N SER A 170 -9.72 -10.77 11.44
CA SER A 170 -10.51 -10.77 12.68
C SER A 170 -9.71 -10.23 13.86
N LEU A 171 -10.37 -9.48 14.76
CA LEU A 171 -9.75 -9.04 16.00
C LEU A 171 -9.29 -10.19 16.88
N SER A 172 -9.86 -11.39 16.74
CA SER A 172 -9.45 -12.59 17.47
C SER A 172 -8.12 -13.17 17.00
N GLU A 173 -7.60 -12.75 15.84
CA GLU A 173 -6.36 -13.31 15.31
C GLU A 173 -5.13 -12.90 16.15
N PRO A 174 -4.09 -13.77 16.23
CA PRO A 174 -2.89 -13.48 17.01
C PRO A 174 -2.18 -12.18 16.62
N ILE A 175 -2.19 -11.82 15.34
CA ILE A 175 -1.59 -10.58 14.85
C ILE A 175 -2.39 -9.37 15.35
N ALA A 176 -3.72 -9.41 15.22
CA ALA A 176 -4.60 -8.35 15.71
C ALA A 176 -4.44 -8.17 17.23
N GLN A 177 -4.50 -9.25 18.01
CA GLN A 177 -4.29 -9.21 19.47
C GLN A 177 -2.94 -8.62 19.86
N ARG A 178 -1.90 -8.90 19.07
CA ARG A 178 -0.57 -8.35 19.28
C ARG A 178 -0.52 -6.84 19.00
N PHE A 179 -1.13 -6.37 17.92
CA PHE A 179 -1.21 -4.94 17.60
C PHE A 179 -2.10 -4.19 18.59
N ILE A 180 -3.25 -4.73 18.98
CA ILE A 180 -4.13 -4.16 20.02
C ILE A 180 -3.31 -3.86 21.27
N ARG A 181 -2.59 -4.87 21.79
CA ARG A 181 -1.74 -4.71 22.97
C ARG A 181 -0.60 -3.71 22.75
N ASP A 182 0.10 -3.79 21.61
CA ASP A 182 1.30 -3.01 21.38
C ASP A 182 1.02 -1.55 20.99
N THR A 183 -0.21 -1.24 20.57
CA THR A 183 -0.69 0.13 20.28
C THR A 183 -1.53 0.74 21.41
N GLY A 184 -1.89 -0.05 22.43
CA GLY A 184 -2.65 0.41 23.58
C GLY A 184 -4.15 0.56 23.32
N VAL A 185 -4.66 -0.05 22.24
CA VAL A 185 -6.10 -0.13 21.98
C VAL A 185 -6.71 -1.09 23.01
N SER A 186 -7.79 -0.67 23.65
CA SER A 186 -8.67 -1.57 24.42
C SER A 186 -9.87 -1.97 23.57
N ILE A 187 -10.43 -3.16 23.82
CA ILE A 187 -11.64 -3.66 23.16
C ILE A 187 -12.76 -3.69 24.20
N ASP A 188 -13.91 -3.12 23.86
CA ASP A 188 -15.13 -3.14 24.66
C ASP A 188 -16.27 -3.72 23.81
N ASP A 189 -16.97 -4.73 24.32
CA ASP A 189 -18.00 -5.51 23.61
C ASP A 189 -17.61 -5.95 22.17
N GLY A 190 -16.34 -6.31 21.98
CA GLY A 190 -15.81 -6.73 20.67
C GLY A 190 -15.59 -5.57 19.68
N VAL A 191 -15.60 -4.33 20.16
CA VAL A 191 -15.36 -3.12 19.37
C VAL A 191 -14.15 -2.36 19.93
N PRO A 192 -13.27 -1.80 19.10
CA PRO A 192 -12.16 -0.97 19.57
C PRO A 192 -12.65 0.28 20.31
N ALA A 193 -12.00 0.62 21.43
CA ALA A 193 -12.35 1.82 22.19
C ALA A 193 -11.98 3.11 21.43
N ALA A 194 -12.74 4.18 21.66
CA ALA A 194 -12.50 5.48 21.04
C ALA A 194 -11.23 6.20 21.54
N LEU A 195 -10.71 5.80 22.71
CA LEU A 195 -9.51 6.39 23.33
C LEU A 195 -9.59 7.92 23.48
N GLY A 196 -10.76 8.43 23.90
CA GLY A 196 -11.00 9.85 24.17
C GLY A 196 -11.29 10.73 22.95
N ARG A 197 -11.44 10.13 21.76
CA ARG A 197 -11.79 10.83 20.51
C ARG A 197 -13.29 10.74 20.25
N ASP A 198 -13.85 11.70 19.53
CA ASP A 198 -15.23 11.61 19.06
C ASP A 198 -15.30 10.72 17.80
N VAL A 199 -15.07 9.43 18.01
CA VAL A 199 -15.22 8.40 16.99
C VAL A 199 -16.27 7.40 17.43
N ARG A 200 -17.07 6.95 16.48
CA ARG A 200 -18.12 5.95 16.72
C ARG A 200 -17.85 4.74 15.85
N PHE A 201 -17.69 3.60 16.49
CA PHE A 201 -17.50 2.34 15.78
C PHE A 201 -18.84 1.60 15.68
N ILE A 202 -19.24 1.25 14.46
CA ILE A 202 -20.45 0.52 14.13
C ILE A 202 -20.05 -0.92 13.84
N LYS A 203 -20.41 -1.82 14.75
CA LYS A 203 -20.15 -3.26 14.63
C LYS A 203 -21.15 -3.91 13.71
N GLY A 204 -20.66 -4.55 12.66
CA GLY A 204 -21.44 -5.36 11.74
C GLY A 204 -20.96 -5.24 10.30
N SER A 205 -21.52 -6.07 9.44
CA SER A 205 -21.26 -6.00 8.00
C SER A 205 -21.78 -4.69 7.43
N THR A 206 -21.07 -4.07 6.49
CA THR A 206 -21.54 -2.87 5.77
C THR A 206 -22.86 -3.13 5.02
N TYR A 207 -23.11 -4.38 4.63
CA TYR A 207 -24.38 -4.85 4.06
C TYR A 207 -25.57 -4.62 5.00
N ASP A 208 -25.37 -4.77 6.31
CA ASP A 208 -26.43 -4.68 7.31
C ASP A 208 -26.47 -3.33 8.03
N THR A 209 -25.37 -2.59 8.02
CA THR A 209 -25.16 -1.42 8.91
C THR A 209 -25.23 -0.08 8.22
N LEU A 210 -24.80 0.05 6.95
CA LEU A 210 -24.76 1.34 6.27
C LEU A 210 -26.16 1.90 6.01
N ALA A 211 -27.07 1.09 5.46
CA ALA A 211 -28.40 1.58 5.10
C ALA A 211 -29.21 2.05 6.33
N PRO A 212 -29.28 1.31 7.46
CA PRO A 212 -29.92 1.83 8.67
C PRO A 212 -29.25 3.09 9.23
N PHE A 213 -27.92 3.15 9.21
CA PHE A 213 -27.17 4.31 9.70
C PHE A 213 -27.50 5.60 8.92
N LEU A 214 -27.61 5.49 7.59
CA LEU A 214 -27.95 6.60 6.70
C LEU A 214 -29.44 6.96 6.74
N ALA A 215 -30.32 5.98 6.95
CA ALA A 215 -31.77 6.21 7.10
C ALA A 215 -32.10 7.11 8.30
N ASP A 216 -31.31 7.05 9.38
CA ASP A 216 -31.41 7.95 10.52
C ASP A 216 -30.92 9.38 10.22
N ARG A 217 -30.28 9.60 9.06
CA ARG A 217 -29.59 10.85 8.67
C ARG A 217 -29.85 11.20 7.20
N PRO A 218 -31.11 11.26 6.74
CA PRO A 218 -31.42 11.28 5.31
C PRO A 218 -30.89 12.49 4.54
N ALA A 219 -30.62 13.60 5.22
CA ALA A 219 -30.10 14.84 4.61
C ALA A 219 -28.60 15.08 4.86
N ALA A 220 -27.93 14.20 5.61
CA ALA A 220 -26.54 14.39 6.00
C ALA A 220 -25.60 14.08 4.81
N PRO A 221 -24.83 15.06 4.30
CA PRO A 221 -23.93 14.81 3.17
C PRO A 221 -22.70 14.05 3.63
N ILE A 222 -22.14 13.18 2.80
CA ILE A 222 -20.86 12.53 3.05
C ILE A 222 -19.74 13.43 2.55
N ARG A 223 -18.94 13.99 3.45
CA ARG A 223 -17.80 14.85 3.09
C ARG A 223 -16.54 14.05 2.81
N LEU A 224 -16.28 13.02 3.64
CA LEU A 224 -15.16 12.11 3.48
C LEU A 224 -15.67 10.67 3.53
N PHE A 225 -15.26 9.89 2.55
CA PHE A 225 -15.61 8.49 2.43
C PHE A 225 -14.34 7.68 2.23
N HIS A 226 -13.88 6.98 3.26
CA HIS A 226 -12.74 6.08 3.18
C HIS A 226 -13.22 4.64 2.96
N MET A 227 -12.69 4.01 1.91
CA MET A 227 -13.01 2.67 1.45
C MET A 227 -11.78 1.77 1.59
N ASP A 228 -11.88 0.81 2.51
CA ASP A 228 -10.89 -0.23 2.78
C ASP A 228 -11.65 -1.57 3.00
N LEU A 229 -12.46 -1.94 2.00
CA LEU A 229 -13.32 -3.14 2.04
C LEU A 229 -12.78 -4.30 1.17
N ASP A 230 -11.64 -4.10 0.52
CA ASP A 230 -10.85 -5.03 -0.29
C ASP A 230 -11.51 -5.61 -1.55
N THR A 231 -12.79 -5.98 -1.45
CA THR A 231 -13.54 -6.80 -2.40
C THR A 231 -14.49 -5.95 -3.23
N TYR A 232 -14.63 -6.29 -4.51
CA TYR A 232 -15.47 -5.54 -5.45
C TYR A 232 -16.93 -5.44 -4.97
N GLU A 233 -17.49 -6.55 -4.49
CA GLU A 233 -18.87 -6.65 -4.05
C GLU A 233 -19.15 -5.74 -2.85
N SER A 234 -18.31 -5.81 -1.81
CA SER A 234 -18.42 -4.95 -0.63
C SER A 234 -18.22 -3.47 -0.98
N CYS A 235 -17.25 -3.15 -1.84
CA CYS A 235 -16.99 -1.79 -2.29
C CYS A 235 -18.17 -1.22 -3.09
N LEU A 236 -18.69 -1.97 -4.06
CA LEU A 236 -19.82 -1.52 -4.87
C LEU A 236 -21.08 -1.36 -4.03
N HIS A 237 -21.34 -2.28 -3.09
CA HIS A 237 -22.45 -2.16 -2.15
C HIS A 237 -22.36 -0.87 -1.33
N ALA A 238 -21.18 -0.55 -0.79
CA ALA A 238 -20.99 0.67 -0.02
C ALA A 238 -21.23 1.94 -0.84
N LEU A 239 -20.69 2.01 -2.07
CA LEU A 239 -20.91 3.14 -2.99
C LEU A 239 -22.40 3.30 -3.35
N GLU A 240 -23.08 2.21 -3.70
CA GLU A 240 -24.50 2.22 -4.05
C GLU A 240 -25.40 2.62 -2.87
N THR A 241 -25.05 2.18 -1.66
CA THR A 241 -25.80 2.53 -0.45
C THR A 241 -25.62 3.99 -0.06
N CYS A 242 -24.45 4.56 -0.31
CA CYS A 242 -24.11 5.94 0.06
C CYS A 242 -24.45 6.98 -1.02
N LYS A 243 -24.90 6.55 -2.21
CA LYS A 243 -24.97 7.40 -3.41
C LYS A 243 -25.76 8.70 -3.25
N ASP A 244 -26.87 8.65 -2.51
CA ASP A 244 -27.78 9.80 -2.34
C ASP A 244 -27.24 10.83 -1.32
N HIS A 245 -26.14 10.50 -0.64
CA HIS A 245 -25.46 11.39 0.31
C HIS A 245 -24.19 12.02 -0.27
N PHE A 246 -23.75 11.59 -1.46
CA PHE A 246 -22.61 12.24 -2.13
C PHE A 246 -23.00 13.60 -2.70
N ILE A 247 -22.12 14.58 -2.52
CA ILE A 247 -22.25 15.94 -3.01
C ILE A 247 -21.02 16.33 -3.84
N THR A 248 -21.11 17.42 -4.62
CA THR A 248 -19.90 18.04 -5.18
C THR A 248 -18.98 18.47 -4.03
N GLY A 249 -17.71 18.09 -4.12
CA GLY A 249 -16.72 18.27 -3.06
C GLY A 249 -16.67 17.14 -2.03
N SER A 250 -17.44 16.05 -2.22
CA SER A 250 -17.21 14.80 -1.49
C SER A 250 -15.87 14.20 -1.91
N VAL A 251 -15.05 13.84 -0.93
CA VAL A 251 -13.75 13.20 -1.14
C VAL A 251 -13.87 11.70 -0.86
N LEU A 252 -13.52 10.88 -1.83
CA LEU A 252 -13.48 9.43 -1.71
C LEU A 252 -12.02 9.00 -1.66
N VAL A 253 -11.65 8.23 -0.65
CA VAL A 253 -10.30 7.69 -0.47
C VAL A 253 -10.38 6.17 -0.48
N PHE A 254 -9.55 5.54 -1.29
CA PHE A 254 -9.49 4.10 -1.54
C PHE A 254 -8.13 3.60 -1.05
N ASP A 255 -8.04 2.58 -0.19
CA ASP A 255 -6.74 2.12 0.35
C ASP A 255 -5.98 1.22 -0.65
N GLU A 256 -6.70 0.36 -1.37
CA GLU A 256 -6.17 -0.65 -2.30
C GLU A 256 -6.61 -0.36 -3.75
N TYR A 257 -6.64 0.92 -4.15
CA TYR A 257 -7.16 1.39 -5.44
C TYR A 257 -6.50 0.79 -6.68
N LEU A 258 -5.28 0.27 -6.59
CA LEU A 258 -4.58 -0.32 -7.75
C LEU A 258 -4.88 -1.81 -7.94
N VAL A 259 -5.70 -2.41 -7.08
CA VAL A 259 -6.27 -3.75 -7.26
C VAL A 259 -7.39 -3.72 -8.29
N THR A 260 -7.07 -4.12 -9.52
CA THR A 260 -7.96 -3.95 -10.69
C THR A 260 -9.26 -4.75 -10.69
N ASN A 261 -9.45 -5.68 -9.76
CA ASN A 261 -10.69 -6.42 -9.56
C ASN A 261 -11.37 -6.12 -8.22
N GLY A 262 -10.91 -5.11 -7.48
CA GLY A 262 -11.50 -4.67 -6.21
C GLY A 262 -12.03 -3.25 -6.34
N GLU A 263 -11.47 -2.35 -5.53
CA GLU A 263 -11.89 -0.95 -5.39
C GLU A 263 -11.93 -0.18 -6.72
N LEU A 264 -10.89 -0.30 -7.55
CA LEU A 264 -10.85 0.38 -8.86
C LEU A 264 -12.05 0.01 -9.73
N ARG A 265 -12.39 -1.29 -9.70
CA ARG A 265 -13.45 -1.83 -10.53
C ARG A 265 -14.81 -1.38 -10.03
N ALA A 266 -15.02 -1.42 -8.72
CA ALA A 266 -16.24 -0.96 -8.07
C ALA A 266 -16.47 0.53 -8.36
N PHE A 267 -15.43 1.35 -8.22
CA PHE A 267 -15.50 2.77 -8.55
C PHE A 267 -15.78 2.99 -10.04
N TYR A 268 -15.07 2.31 -10.96
CA TYR A 268 -15.30 2.41 -12.40
C TYR A 268 -16.76 2.11 -12.79
N ASP A 269 -17.32 1.01 -12.27
CA ASP A 269 -18.69 0.61 -12.60
C ASP A 269 -19.71 1.61 -12.01
N PHE A 270 -19.47 2.11 -10.79
CA PHE A 270 -20.28 3.13 -10.13
C PHE A 270 -20.26 4.47 -10.87
N GLN A 271 -19.08 5.03 -11.13
CA GLN A 271 -18.95 6.31 -11.84
C GLN A 271 -19.55 6.24 -13.25
N LYS A 272 -19.40 5.10 -13.95
CA LYS A 272 -19.94 4.91 -15.29
C LYS A 272 -21.46 4.86 -15.28
N ARG A 273 -22.05 4.17 -14.31
CA ARG A 273 -23.50 4.04 -14.14
C ARG A 273 -24.15 5.41 -13.96
N TYR A 274 -23.58 6.20 -13.07
CA TYR A 274 -24.12 7.50 -12.66
C TYR A 274 -23.54 8.69 -13.42
N GLN A 275 -22.55 8.47 -14.29
CA GLN A 275 -21.85 9.53 -15.03
C GLN A 275 -21.30 10.62 -14.10
N LEU A 276 -20.69 10.19 -13.00
CA LEU A 276 -20.04 11.10 -12.06
C LEU A 276 -18.88 11.81 -12.76
N GLU A 277 -18.76 13.11 -12.51
CA GLU A 277 -17.55 13.88 -12.81
C GLU A 277 -16.69 13.92 -11.56
N TRP A 278 -15.40 13.67 -11.71
CA TRP A 278 -14.48 13.52 -10.60
C TRP A 278 -13.04 13.80 -11.06
N GLU A 279 -12.17 14.09 -10.09
CA GLU A 279 -10.75 14.33 -10.31
C GLU A 279 -9.88 13.60 -9.28
N TYR A 280 -8.70 13.11 -9.70
CA TYR A 280 -7.70 12.58 -8.77
C TYR A 280 -7.09 13.71 -7.96
N ARG A 281 -6.84 13.47 -6.67
CA ARG A 281 -6.26 14.47 -5.77
C ARG A 281 -4.92 14.05 -5.19
N ALA A 282 -4.83 12.85 -4.63
CA ALA A 282 -3.60 12.33 -4.06
C ALA A 282 -3.42 10.83 -4.34
N TRP A 283 -2.16 10.43 -4.46
CA TRP A 283 -1.73 9.04 -4.49
C TRP A 283 -0.54 8.86 -3.56
N GLY A 284 -0.62 7.91 -2.63
CA GLY A 284 0.31 7.82 -1.51
C GLY A 284 0.34 6.46 -0.83
N LEU A 285 0.82 6.44 0.42
CA LEU A 285 1.01 5.24 1.24
C LEU A 285 -0.33 4.68 1.74
N GLU A 286 -0.45 3.35 1.79
CA GLU A 286 -1.61 2.62 2.34
C GLU A 286 -1.69 2.72 3.88
N MET A 287 -2.84 2.34 4.45
CA MET A 287 -3.17 2.53 5.87
C MET A 287 -2.34 1.67 6.83
N ILE A 288 -1.89 0.49 6.41
CA ILE A 288 -1.28 -0.49 7.32
C ILE A 288 -0.03 0.04 8.03
N GLU A 289 0.73 0.93 7.38
CA GLU A 289 1.92 1.54 7.98
C GLU A 289 1.57 2.40 9.20
N MET A 290 0.39 3.03 9.24
CA MET A 290 -0.06 3.83 10.40
C MET A 290 -0.22 2.98 11.65
N ASN A 291 -0.71 1.74 11.52
CA ASN A 291 -0.85 0.84 12.67
C ASN A 291 0.51 0.53 13.31
N VAL A 292 1.58 0.45 12.50
CA VAL A 292 2.95 0.30 12.99
C VAL A 292 3.40 1.58 13.70
N GLU A 293 3.10 2.75 13.15
CA GLU A 293 3.43 4.03 13.77
C GLU A 293 2.78 4.21 15.15
N MET A 294 1.60 3.64 15.37
CA MET A 294 0.89 3.73 16.65
C MET A 294 1.42 2.75 17.71
N VAL A 295 2.40 1.91 17.41
CA VAL A 295 3.05 1.04 18.41
C VAL A 295 3.77 1.89 19.45
N SER A 296 3.40 1.75 20.72
CA SER A 296 3.85 2.62 21.81
C SER A 296 5.36 2.47 22.10
N SER A 297 5.89 1.26 21.96
CA SER A 297 7.32 1.00 22.21
C SER A 297 8.16 1.29 20.97
N ARG A 298 9.13 2.20 21.11
CA ARG A 298 10.06 2.58 20.02
C ARG A 298 10.83 1.39 19.44
N TRP A 299 11.29 0.47 20.28
CA TRP A 299 12.02 -0.73 19.84
C TRP A 299 11.11 -1.71 19.10
N LYS A 300 9.88 -1.91 19.58
CA LYS A 300 8.90 -2.73 18.87
C LYS A 300 8.51 -2.10 17.53
N ARG A 301 8.27 -0.79 17.50
CA ARG A 301 7.98 -0.03 16.28
C ARG A 301 9.07 -0.23 15.23
N LEU A 302 10.34 -0.08 15.63
CA LEU A 302 11.48 -0.35 14.75
C LEU A 302 11.48 -1.81 14.26
N ALA A 303 11.24 -2.77 15.14
CA ALA A 303 11.17 -4.18 14.77
C ALA A 303 10.02 -4.48 13.79
N TYR A 304 8.83 -3.91 14.01
CA TYR A 304 7.69 -4.02 13.07
C TYR A 304 8.00 -3.36 11.73
N SER A 305 8.65 -2.19 11.73
CA SER A 305 9.04 -1.49 10.50
C SER A 305 10.01 -2.34 9.67
N VAL A 306 11.03 -2.92 10.32
CA VAL A 306 11.97 -3.84 9.66
C VAL A 306 11.25 -5.10 9.18
N ALA A 307 10.36 -5.68 9.99
CA ALA A 307 9.58 -6.84 9.61
C ALA A 307 8.65 -6.55 8.41
N ALA A 308 7.99 -5.39 8.38
CA ALA A 308 7.14 -4.96 7.28
C ALA A 308 7.95 -4.81 5.99
N ILE A 309 9.14 -4.21 6.04
CA ILE A 309 10.06 -4.14 4.90
C ILE A 309 10.44 -5.55 4.42
N LEU A 310 10.78 -6.47 5.33
CA LEU A 310 11.11 -7.85 4.97
C LEU A 310 9.92 -8.60 4.37
N ILE A 311 8.72 -8.42 4.93
CA ILE A 311 7.48 -9.01 4.41
C ILE A 311 7.19 -8.45 3.02
N TYR A 312 7.30 -7.13 2.83
CA TYR A 312 7.12 -6.50 1.52
C TYR A 312 8.11 -7.02 0.48
N LEU A 313 9.38 -7.20 0.85
CA LEU A 313 10.43 -7.72 -0.03
C LEU A 313 10.29 -9.22 -0.35
N LEU A 314 9.80 -10.02 0.59
CA LEU A 314 9.73 -11.49 0.47
C LEU A 314 8.36 -11.99 -0.01
N PHE A 315 7.28 -11.33 0.38
CA PHE A 315 5.90 -11.80 0.24
C PHE A 315 4.93 -10.76 -0.36
N GLY A 316 5.19 -9.44 -0.19
CA GLY A 316 4.35 -8.36 -0.73
C GLY A 316 4.61 -8.06 -2.21
N ASP A 317 4.04 -6.96 -2.70
CA ASP A 317 4.12 -6.54 -4.12
C ASP A 317 5.56 -6.25 -4.59
N GLY A 318 6.49 -6.05 -3.65
CA GLY A 318 7.92 -5.90 -3.85
C GLY A 318 8.72 -7.20 -3.91
N ARG A 319 8.21 -8.24 -4.58
CA ARG A 319 8.83 -9.58 -4.75
C ARG A 319 10.21 -9.59 -5.46
N CYS A 320 11.09 -8.61 -5.32
CA CYS A 320 12.33 -8.49 -6.09
C CYS A 320 13.25 -9.72 -6.01
N ALA A 321 13.28 -10.44 -4.88
CA ALA A 321 14.16 -11.61 -4.74
C ALA A 321 13.68 -12.85 -5.53
N TRP A 322 12.35 -13.06 -5.63
CA TRP A 322 11.78 -14.26 -6.26
C TRP A 322 10.96 -13.97 -7.53
N ALA A 323 10.48 -12.74 -7.74
CA ALA A 323 9.71 -12.35 -8.91
C ALA A 323 10.50 -12.47 -10.19
N PHE A 324 11.82 -12.24 -10.14
CA PHE A 324 12.72 -12.48 -11.27
C PHE A 324 12.60 -13.91 -11.83
N PHE A 325 12.16 -14.90 -11.03
CA PHE A 325 11.94 -16.26 -11.50
C PHE A 325 10.53 -16.51 -12.07
N ARG A 326 9.62 -15.53 -12.00
CA ARG A 326 8.23 -15.66 -12.46
C ARG A 326 8.04 -14.99 -13.82
N ALA A 327 7.24 -15.62 -14.69
CA ALA A 327 6.93 -15.06 -16.01
C ALA A 327 6.26 -13.66 -15.96
N PRO A 328 5.33 -13.34 -15.04
CA PRO A 328 4.73 -12.02 -14.95
C PRO A 328 5.70 -10.86 -14.76
N PHE A 329 6.78 -11.07 -13.98
CA PHE A 329 7.83 -10.07 -13.80
C PHE A 329 8.44 -9.70 -15.15
N TRP A 330 8.92 -10.68 -15.90
CA TRP A 330 9.54 -10.42 -17.20
C TRP A 330 8.59 -9.84 -18.22
N ARG A 331 7.32 -10.27 -18.20
CA ARG A 331 6.27 -9.70 -19.05
C ARG A 331 6.11 -8.20 -18.80
N PHE A 332 6.06 -7.77 -17.54
CA PHE A 332 6.05 -6.35 -17.20
C PHE A 332 7.35 -5.66 -17.62
N TRP A 333 8.51 -6.08 -17.13
CA TRP A 333 9.77 -5.36 -17.33
C TRP A 333 10.22 -5.29 -18.81
N LEU A 334 9.83 -6.28 -19.63
CA LEU A 334 10.12 -6.29 -21.06
C LEU A 334 9.08 -5.56 -21.93
N ALA A 335 7.85 -5.32 -21.44
CA ALA A 335 6.77 -4.77 -22.25
C ALA A 335 6.19 -3.44 -21.75
N ALA A 336 6.34 -3.12 -20.46
CA ALA A 336 5.79 -1.91 -19.86
C ALA A 336 6.42 -0.63 -20.46
N PRO A 337 5.68 0.49 -20.55
CA PRO A 337 6.23 1.81 -20.87
C PRO A 337 7.44 2.20 -20.02
N ARG A 338 8.23 3.15 -20.49
CA ARG A 338 9.40 3.63 -19.71
C ARG A 338 8.95 4.34 -18.45
N GLU A 339 7.86 5.09 -18.57
CA GLU A 339 7.21 5.86 -17.53
C GLU A 339 6.72 4.94 -16.40
N ASP A 340 6.12 3.80 -16.76
CA ASP A 340 5.66 2.74 -15.85
C ASP A 340 6.82 2.08 -15.10
N ILE A 341 7.95 1.88 -15.77
CA ILE A 341 9.17 1.37 -15.14
C ILE A 341 9.75 2.38 -14.16
N PHE A 342 9.88 3.65 -14.54
CA PHE A 342 10.38 4.69 -13.63
C PHE A 342 9.43 4.93 -12.47
N PHE A 343 8.12 4.79 -12.70
CA PHE A 343 7.11 4.80 -11.67
C PHE A 343 7.35 3.67 -10.65
N MET A 344 7.56 2.42 -11.10
CA MET A 344 7.87 1.30 -10.20
C MET A 344 9.17 1.50 -9.44
N LEU A 345 10.23 1.93 -10.12
CA LEU A 345 11.52 2.17 -9.48
C LEU A 345 11.47 3.34 -8.50
N GLY A 346 10.60 4.32 -8.74
CA GLY A 346 10.41 5.50 -7.89
C GLY A 346 9.40 5.31 -6.76
N ALA A 347 8.56 4.28 -6.81
CA ALA A 347 7.60 3.92 -5.79
C ALA A 347 8.24 3.02 -4.73
N ALA A 348 8.99 3.61 -3.79
CA ALA A 348 9.51 2.89 -2.63
C ALA A 348 8.46 2.82 -1.51
N GLY A 349 7.98 1.62 -1.15
CA GLY A 349 6.91 1.39 -0.16
C GLY A 349 5.57 1.03 -0.82
N SER A 350 4.62 0.53 -0.03
CA SER A 350 3.31 0.12 -0.56
C SER A 350 2.44 1.35 -0.81
N ARG A 351 2.43 1.81 -2.07
CA ARG A 351 1.65 2.99 -2.49
C ARG A 351 0.47 2.59 -3.35
N LYS A 352 -0.66 2.34 -2.70
CA LYS A 352 -1.89 1.92 -3.38
C LYS A 352 -3.07 2.83 -3.10
N SER A 353 -2.99 3.60 -2.02
CA SER A 353 -4.05 4.49 -1.63
C SER A 353 -4.18 5.68 -2.58
N VAL A 354 -5.41 6.01 -2.94
CA VAL A 354 -5.77 7.09 -3.85
C VAL A 354 -6.95 7.86 -3.31
N SER A 355 -6.90 9.19 -3.38
CA SER A 355 -8.05 10.06 -3.17
C SER A 355 -8.54 10.67 -4.47
N ILE A 356 -9.85 10.81 -4.56
CA ILE A 356 -10.56 11.53 -5.61
C ILE A 356 -11.56 12.51 -4.99
N GLU A 357 -11.91 13.54 -5.73
CA GLU A 357 -12.99 14.45 -5.40
C GLU A 357 -14.09 14.38 -6.46
N ILE A 358 -15.34 14.32 -6.02
CA ILE A 358 -16.51 14.41 -6.89
C ILE A 358 -16.69 15.87 -7.29
N THR A 359 -16.56 16.17 -8.58
CA THR A 359 -16.72 17.52 -9.13
C THR A 359 -18.12 17.73 -9.73
N GLY A 360 -18.82 16.65 -10.08
CA GLY A 360 -20.19 16.69 -10.60
C GLY A 360 -20.96 15.40 -10.37
N LEU A 361 -22.25 15.52 -10.07
CA LEU A 361 -23.10 14.39 -9.68
C LEU A 361 -23.70 13.62 -10.87
N GLY A 362 -23.57 14.10 -12.10
CA GLY A 362 -24.13 13.44 -13.28
C GLY A 362 -25.61 13.11 -13.12
N LYS A 363 -25.97 11.83 -13.20
CA LYS A 363 -27.34 11.32 -13.00
C LYS A 363 -27.81 11.31 -11.55
N LEU A 364 -26.92 11.46 -10.57
CA LEU A 364 -27.28 11.61 -9.16
C LEU A 364 -27.67 13.04 -8.81
N ALA A 365 -27.45 14.00 -9.71
CA ALA A 365 -27.98 15.35 -9.48
C ALA A 365 -29.51 15.27 -9.48
N VAL A 366 -30.12 15.68 -8.37
CA VAL A 366 -31.57 15.82 -8.28
C VAL A 366 -32.00 16.79 -9.39
N PRO A 367 -32.93 16.41 -10.29
CA PRO A 367 -33.42 17.32 -11.31
C PRO A 367 -34.03 18.54 -10.60
N ARG A 368 -33.45 19.71 -10.86
CA ARG A 368 -33.92 20.99 -10.32
C ARG A 368 -35.32 21.33 -10.79
#